data_AF-A0A9K3LQZ0-F1
#
_entry.id   AF-A0A9K3LQZ0-F1
#
_cell.length_a   1.000
_cell.length_b   1.000
_cell.length_c   1.000
_cell.angle_alpha   90.00
_cell.angle_beta   90.00
_cell.angle_gamma   90.00
#
_symmetry.space_group_name_H-M   'P 1'
#
loop_
_entity.id
_entity.type
_entity.pdbx_description
1 polymer ?
#
loop_
_entity_poly.entity_id
_entity_poly.type
_entity_poly.pdbx_seq_one_letter_code
_entity_poly.pdbx_strand_id
1 'polypeptide(L)'
;MQCRVRRWFVLTTLFLTFVGVNLMTLLYWHSNFGSPSAAHTKKEAVSIGDEKIMDHVNTTIHPYHGPHPTTMRPMQQQQQQQSNDTRRRHPSQRQDRMDTLDRLKHVLKINNTVQLLQKIKSRGDNIPLWSDIERLYGNSFPQVIGLDQCQQYKATVPQSQRWIAPAGLFHTGTNLLASLMTNSCAGIPFQGQVPYGKHNPLFEAMKANYRVPSKSSYQSVADFSQILPVVMVRHPLDWIKSMCHQKYAVSWKNTTDKLPCPSLSTPISVNFFQPVEYHHLMELWQQWNQQYLDYDRPTLVIRLEDLVYAPQETLQTVCECVGGTFHYNPELLEQRKGGVERQDDKNNVSIKAWARHSHVTIDGALSSSKENQRLFREIVKDTKVQKLLDTFQYSVV
;
A
#
# COMPACT_ATOMS: atom_id res chain seq x y z
N MET A 1 -61.53 51.74 15.26
CA MET A 1 -62.75 50.90 15.26
C MET A 1 -62.34 49.47 15.58
N GLN A 2 -62.77 48.99 16.75
CA GLN A 2 -62.58 47.64 17.29
C GLN A 2 -63.72 46.71 16.80
N CYS A 3 -63.44 45.42 16.60
CA CYS A 3 -64.40 44.30 16.76
C CYS A 3 -63.60 42.98 16.71
N ARG A 4 -63.27 42.34 17.83
CA ARG A 4 -64.02 41.33 18.63
C ARG A 4 -64.26 39.96 17.95
N VAL A 5 -63.41 39.00 18.36
CA VAL A 5 -63.71 37.70 19.01
C VAL A 5 -64.80 36.78 18.39
N ARG A 6 -64.42 35.53 18.08
CA ARG A 6 -65.06 34.31 18.67
C ARG A 6 -64.24 33.03 18.43
N ARG A 7 -63.92 32.36 19.54
CA ARG A 7 -63.53 30.94 19.63
C ARG A 7 -64.79 30.08 19.48
N TRP A 8 -64.66 28.90 18.86
CA TRP A 8 -65.48 27.73 19.16
C TRP A 8 -64.59 26.49 19.22
N PHE A 9 -64.77 25.74 20.31
CA PHE A 9 -64.23 24.42 20.60
C PHE A 9 -65.33 23.42 20.23
N VAL A 10 -65.02 22.34 19.49
CA VAL A 10 -65.80 21.10 19.52
C VAL A 10 -64.84 19.92 19.41
N LEU A 11 -64.75 19.14 20.49
CA LEU A 11 -64.28 17.75 20.50
C LEU A 11 -65.37 16.85 19.90
N THR A 12 -65.00 15.89 19.05
CA THR A 12 -65.77 14.64 18.93
C THR A 12 -64.85 13.47 18.58
N THR A 13 -65.18 12.34 19.17
CA THR A 13 -64.41 11.13 19.43
C THR A 13 -64.66 10.06 18.36
N LEU A 14 -63.64 9.21 18.13
CA LEU A 14 -63.62 7.85 17.53
C LEU A 14 -64.62 7.46 16.44
N PHE A 15 -64.08 6.93 15.31
CA PHE A 15 -64.49 5.61 14.80
C PHE A 15 -63.32 4.93 14.05
N LEU A 16 -63.02 3.70 14.44
CA LEU A 16 -62.13 2.77 13.75
C LEU A 16 -62.69 2.36 12.39
N THR A 17 -61.85 2.25 11.37
CA THR A 17 -61.90 1.11 10.42
C THR A 17 -60.56 0.95 9.69
N PHE A 18 -60.05 -0.27 9.81
CA PHE A 18 -59.06 -0.96 9.00
C PHE A 18 -58.99 -0.55 7.52
N VAL A 19 -57.79 -0.23 7.03
CA VAL A 19 -57.23 -0.80 5.80
C VAL A 19 -55.73 -1.01 6.03
N GLY A 20 -55.32 -2.28 6.02
CA GLY A 20 -53.92 -2.67 6.15
C GLY A 20 -53.14 -2.44 4.87
N VAL A 21 -51.89 -1.99 5.01
CA VAL A 21 -50.83 -2.22 4.03
C VAL A 21 -49.57 -2.63 4.79
N ASN A 22 -49.06 -3.79 4.38
CA ASN A 22 -47.89 -4.53 4.84
C ASN A 22 -46.69 -3.69 5.29
N LEU A 23 -46.29 -3.87 6.55
CA LEU A 23 -44.97 -3.51 7.08
C LEU A 23 -44.30 -4.80 7.59
N MET A 24 -43.72 -5.59 6.68
CA MET A 24 -42.99 -6.82 7.02
C MET A 24 -41.93 -7.12 5.96
N THR A 25 -40.94 -6.23 5.82
CA THR A 25 -39.67 -6.55 5.13
C THR A 25 -38.54 -5.59 5.52
N LEU A 26 -38.31 -5.36 6.82
CA LEU A 26 -37.20 -4.51 7.27
C LEU A 26 -36.66 -4.88 8.65
N LEU A 27 -36.49 -6.19 8.91
CA LEU A 27 -35.72 -6.69 10.04
C LEU A 27 -35.13 -8.08 9.70
N TYR A 28 -34.10 -8.13 8.86
CA TYR A 28 -33.24 -9.31 8.76
C TYR A 28 -31.92 -8.97 8.06
N TRP A 29 -31.04 -8.18 8.70
CA TRP A 29 -29.62 -8.16 8.33
C TRP A 29 -28.74 -7.49 9.39
N HIS A 30 -28.78 -7.96 10.63
CA HIS A 30 -27.75 -7.63 11.64
C HIS A 30 -27.58 -8.84 12.56
N SER A 31 -26.49 -9.60 12.34
CA SER A 31 -25.70 -10.40 13.28
C SER A 31 -25.18 -11.67 12.60
N ASN A 32 -23.86 -11.74 12.34
CA ASN A 32 -23.02 -12.94 12.44
C ASN A 32 -21.61 -12.66 11.89
N PHE A 33 -20.75 -12.09 12.75
CA PHE A 33 -19.32 -12.40 12.72
C PHE A 33 -19.03 -13.23 13.98
N GLY A 34 -19.09 -14.55 13.81
CA GLY A 34 -18.70 -15.55 14.79
C GLY A 34 -17.69 -16.51 14.17
N SER A 35 -16.63 -16.78 14.93
CA SER A 35 -15.49 -17.66 14.68
C SER A 35 -15.84 -19.15 14.42
N PRO A 36 -14.86 -19.99 14.01
CA PRO A 36 -15.07 -21.09 13.07
C PRO A 36 -15.24 -22.47 13.73
N SER A 37 -16.03 -23.34 13.10
CA SER A 37 -15.86 -24.80 13.12
C SER A 37 -16.87 -25.42 12.16
N ALA A 38 -16.39 -26.22 11.20
CA ALA A 38 -16.84 -27.60 10.97
C ALA A 38 -16.40 -28.08 9.58
N ALA A 39 -15.89 -29.30 9.59
CA ALA A 39 -15.45 -30.11 8.47
C ALA A 39 -16.54 -30.26 7.39
N HIS A 40 -16.10 -30.34 6.12
CA HIS A 40 -16.85 -31.09 5.12
C HIS A 40 -15.92 -31.79 4.10
N THR A 41 -15.92 -33.11 4.23
CA THR A 41 -16.05 -34.15 3.19
C THR A 41 -15.41 -33.93 1.81
N LYS A 42 -14.41 -34.79 1.56
CA LYS A 42 -13.92 -35.20 0.23
C LYS A 42 -15.08 -35.65 -0.68
N LYS A 43 -15.09 -35.16 -1.92
CA LYS A 43 -15.70 -35.85 -3.06
C LYS A 43 -14.66 -36.01 -4.15
N GLU A 44 -14.49 -37.25 -4.55
CA GLU A 44 -13.73 -37.70 -5.72
C GLU A 44 -14.43 -37.27 -7.01
N ALA A 45 -13.66 -36.86 -8.01
CA ALA A 45 -14.11 -36.81 -9.40
C ALA A 45 -12.91 -37.04 -10.33
N VAL A 46 -12.82 -38.29 -10.79
CA VAL A 46 -12.63 -38.78 -12.16
C VAL A 46 -11.85 -37.88 -13.15
N SER A 47 -10.76 -38.46 -13.65
CA SER A 47 -9.89 -38.05 -14.75
C SER A 47 -10.39 -38.57 -16.10
N ILE A 48 -10.57 -37.70 -17.10
CA ILE A 48 -10.55 -37.94 -18.57
C ILE A 48 -10.32 -36.55 -19.20
N GLY A 49 -9.49 -36.26 -20.20
CA GLY A 49 -8.61 -37.02 -21.07
C GLY A 49 -7.81 -36.03 -21.94
N ASP A 50 -6.87 -36.58 -22.70
CA ASP A 50 -5.82 -35.93 -23.49
C ASP A 50 -6.30 -34.95 -24.58
N GLU A 51 -5.51 -33.89 -24.84
CA GLU A 51 -5.46 -33.28 -26.17
C GLU A 51 -4.06 -32.73 -26.53
N LYS A 52 -3.58 -33.17 -27.71
CA LYS A 52 -2.30 -32.87 -28.39
C LYS A 52 -2.25 -31.39 -28.82
N ILE A 53 -1.20 -30.63 -28.53
CA ILE A 53 0.07 -30.43 -29.29
C ILE A 53 -0.11 -30.11 -30.80
N MET A 54 0.15 -28.81 -31.07
CA MET A 54 0.79 -28.11 -32.19
C MET A 54 0.21 -28.18 -33.61
N ASP A 55 0.12 -26.99 -34.23
CA ASP A 55 0.84 -26.72 -35.47
C ASP A 55 1.10 -25.22 -35.76
N HIS A 56 2.33 -24.98 -36.21
CA HIS A 56 2.83 -24.02 -37.21
C HIS A 56 2.43 -22.53 -37.23
N VAL A 57 3.43 -21.67 -36.97
CA VAL A 57 3.49 -20.31 -37.54
C VAL A 57 4.80 -20.14 -38.31
N ASN A 58 4.67 -19.97 -39.64
CA ASN A 58 5.72 -19.61 -40.59
C ASN A 58 6.20 -18.17 -40.35
N THR A 59 7.52 -17.99 -40.30
CA THR A 59 8.19 -16.68 -40.23
C THR A 59 8.75 -16.33 -41.61
N THR A 60 8.25 -15.25 -42.21
CA THR A 60 8.80 -14.69 -43.46
C THR A 60 9.80 -13.59 -43.12
N ILE A 61 11.04 -13.77 -43.59
CA ILE A 61 12.17 -12.85 -43.44
C ILE A 61 12.18 -11.89 -44.64
N HIS A 62 12.28 -10.57 -44.38
CA HIS A 62 12.65 -9.57 -45.38
C HIS A 62 14.07 -9.05 -45.10
N PRO A 63 14.94 -8.89 -46.13
CA PRO A 63 16.28 -8.35 -45.97
C PRO A 63 16.28 -6.81 -46.11
N TYR A 64 16.99 -6.13 -45.21
CA TYR A 64 17.27 -4.69 -45.30
C TYR A 64 18.76 -4.47 -45.62
N HIS A 65 19.03 -3.96 -46.83
CA HIS A 65 20.25 -3.23 -47.20
C HIS A 65 20.09 -1.76 -46.75
N GLY A 66 21.09 -0.94 -46.38
CA GLY A 66 22.54 -1.01 -46.29
C GLY A 66 23.05 0.20 -45.48
N PRO A 67 24.36 0.48 -45.43
CA PRO A 67 24.98 1.30 -44.40
C PRO A 67 25.14 2.79 -44.77
N HIS A 68 24.99 3.68 -43.78
CA HIS A 68 25.49 5.06 -43.82
C HIS A 68 26.78 5.21 -42.99
N PRO A 69 27.77 6.01 -43.46
CA PRO A 69 29.04 6.19 -42.77
C PRO A 69 28.90 7.17 -41.60
N THR A 70 29.19 6.70 -40.39
CA THR A 70 29.23 7.53 -39.19
C THR A 70 30.65 8.06 -38.97
N THR A 71 30.76 9.37 -38.95
CA THR A 71 31.95 10.15 -38.59
C THR A 71 32.40 9.81 -37.16
N MET A 72 33.59 9.22 -37.01
CA MET A 72 34.19 9.00 -35.69
C MET A 72 34.62 10.32 -35.05
N ARG A 73 34.09 10.62 -33.87
CA ARG A 73 34.67 11.59 -32.91
C ARG A 73 35.47 10.83 -31.84
N PRO A 74 36.53 11.42 -31.27
CA PRO A 74 37.40 10.74 -30.33
C PRO A 74 36.71 10.50 -28.98
N MET A 75 36.39 9.25 -28.69
CA MET A 75 35.69 8.76 -27.50
C MET A 75 36.66 8.19 -26.45
N GLN A 76 37.81 8.85 -26.22
CA GLN A 76 38.88 8.30 -25.35
C GLN A 76 39.17 9.07 -24.06
N GLN A 77 38.51 10.21 -23.77
CA GLN A 77 38.76 10.96 -22.53
C GLN A 77 37.63 10.91 -21.48
N GLN A 78 36.44 10.41 -21.80
CA GLN A 78 35.35 10.26 -20.81
C GLN A 78 35.37 8.93 -20.03
N GLN A 79 36.06 7.89 -20.53
CA GLN A 79 36.11 6.59 -19.84
C GLN A 79 37.08 6.57 -18.63
N GLN A 80 38.09 7.44 -18.58
CA GLN A 80 39.03 7.50 -17.44
C GLN A 80 38.49 8.29 -16.24
N GLN A 81 37.50 9.18 -16.42
CA GLN A 81 36.87 9.87 -15.28
C GLN A 81 35.79 9.01 -14.59
N GLN A 82 35.11 8.11 -15.31
CA GLN A 82 34.13 7.21 -14.71
C GLN A 82 34.75 6.04 -13.93
N SER A 83 35.99 5.63 -14.23
CA SER A 83 36.67 4.53 -13.51
C SER A 83 37.23 4.93 -12.14
N ASN A 84 37.36 6.23 -11.86
CA ASN A 84 37.86 6.71 -10.57
C ASN A 84 36.75 6.95 -9.53
N ASP A 85 35.50 7.18 -9.95
CA ASP A 85 34.36 7.36 -9.03
C ASP A 85 33.82 6.03 -8.47
N THR A 86 34.13 4.90 -9.13
CA THR A 86 33.74 3.54 -8.69
C THR A 86 34.63 2.97 -7.57
N ARG A 87 35.67 3.69 -7.12
CA ARG A 87 36.46 3.36 -5.93
C ARG A 87 36.02 4.13 -4.68
N ARG A 88 34.75 4.53 -4.57
CA ARG A 88 34.16 4.76 -3.24
C ARG A 88 34.36 3.48 -2.45
N ARG A 89 35.25 3.52 -1.45
CA ARG A 89 35.51 2.39 -0.55
C ARG A 89 34.17 1.99 0.04
N HIS A 90 33.65 0.84 -0.38
CA HIS A 90 32.52 0.23 0.31
C HIS A 90 32.88 0.21 1.81
N PRO A 91 32.00 0.66 2.70
CA PRO A 91 32.21 0.52 4.12
C PRO A 91 32.64 -0.91 4.40
N SER A 92 33.62 -1.09 5.29
CA SER A 92 33.93 -2.45 5.71
C SER A 92 32.64 -3.11 6.18
N GLN A 93 32.43 -4.39 5.86
CA GLN A 93 31.21 -5.11 6.27
C GLN A 93 30.91 -4.98 7.78
N ARG A 94 31.97 -4.78 8.59
CA ARG A 94 31.86 -4.47 10.02
C ARG A 94 31.20 -3.13 10.28
N GLN A 95 31.60 -2.06 9.59
CA GLN A 95 31.00 -0.73 9.75
C GLN A 95 29.52 -0.74 9.36
N ASP A 96 29.22 -1.37 8.23
CA ASP A 96 27.85 -1.48 7.71
C ASP A 96 26.90 -2.22 8.70
N ARG A 97 27.39 -3.30 9.32
CA ARG A 97 26.68 -3.98 10.42
C ARG A 97 26.47 -3.08 11.64
N MET A 98 27.46 -2.25 11.99
CA MET A 98 27.31 -1.32 13.11
C MET A 98 26.26 -0.25 12.80
N ASP A 99 26.25 0.28 11.58
CA ASP A 99 25.27 1.25 11.12
C ASP A 99 23.85 0.68 11.19
N THR A 100 23.65 -0.57 10.75
CA THR A 100 22.36 -1.27 10.91
C THR A 100 21.95 -1.38 12.37
N LEU A 101 22.86 -1.80 13.25
CA LEU A 101 22.57 -1.97 14.67
C LEU A 101 22.22 -0.64 15.34
N ASP A 102 22.92 0.44 15.01
CA ASP A 102 22.67 1.75 15.60
C ASP A 102 21.32 2.33 15.16
N ARG A 103 20.92 2.12 13.89
CA ARG A 103 19.58 2.47 13.44
C ARG A 103 18.50 1.64 14.11
N LEU A 104 18.70 0.34 14.26
CA LEU A 104 17.73 -0.53 14.93
C LEU A 104 17.59 -0.18 16.41
N LYS A 105 18.68 0.19 17.10
CA LYS A 105 18.63 0.77 18.46
C LYS A 105 17.76 2.03 18.49
N HIS A 106 17.94 2.92 17.52
CA HIS A 106 17.16 4.16 17.43
C HIS A 106 15.66 3.88 17.28
N VAL A 107 15.29 3.00 16.34
CA VAL A 107 13.89 2.63 16.09
C VAL A 107 13.24 1.98 17.31
N LEU A 108 13.94 1.05 17.95
CA LEU A 108 13.42 0.29 19.09
C LEU A 108 13.58 1.01 20.44
N LYS A 109 14.24 2.17 20.47
CA LYS A 109 14.67 2.86 21.70
C LYS A 109 15.41 1.94 22.68
N ILE A 110 16.27 1.06 22.15
CA ILE A 110 17.14 0.17 22.93
C ILE A 110 18.53 0.77 23.00
N ASN A 111 18.91 1.30 24.17
CA ASN A 111 20.22 1.94 24.35
C ASN A 111 21.37 0.93 24.56
N ASN A 112 21.06 -0.35 24.81
CA ASN A 112 22.04 -1.38 25.13
C ASN A 112 22.23 -2.36 23.96
N THR A 113 23.41 -2.36 23.34
CA THR A 113 23.77 -3.26 22.24
C THR A 113 23.62 -4.75 22.59
N VAL A 114 23.97 -5.14 23.82
CA VAL A 114 23.87 -6.54 24.27
C VAL A 114 22.42 -6.98 24.31
N GLN A 115 21.52 -6.14 24.83
CA GLN A 115 20.08 -6.42 24.85
C GLN A 115 19.52 -6.55 23.42
N LEU A 116 19.94 -5.68 22.50
CA LEU A 116 19.54 -5.77 21.10
C LEU A 116 20.04 -7.07 20.44
N LEU A 117 21.31 -7.42 20.64
CA LEU A 117 21.89 -8.64 20.07
C LEU A 117 21.25 -9.90 20.66
N GLN A 118 20.87 -9.91 21.93
CA GLN A 118 20.10 -11.00 22.53
C GLN A 118 18.72 -11.15 21.87
N LYS A 119 18.03 -10.03 21.60
CA LYS A 119 16.75 -10.03 20.88
C LYS A 119 16.87 -10.54 19.44
N ILE A 120 17.96 -10.20 18.73
CA ILE A 120 18.22 -10.68 17.38
C ILE A 120 18.56 -12.18 17.38
N LYS A 121 19.49 -12.58 18.26
CA LYS A 121 20.02 -13.96 18.31
C LYS A 121 18.95 -14.98 18.67
N SER A 122 17.99 -14.64 19.54
CA SER A 122 16.95 -15.57 19.99
C SER A 122 16.04 -16.08 18.86
N ARG A 123 16.04 -15.44 17.69
CA ARG A 123 15.22 -15.86 16.54
C ARG A 123 15.98 -16.42 15.35
N GLY A 124 17.30 -16.22 15.30
CA GLY A 124 18.08 -16.58 14.11
C GLY A 124 17.73 -15.72 12.88
N ASP A 125 17.13 -14.54 13.09
CA ASP A 125 16.83 -13.61 12.00
C ASP A 125 18.15 -13.03 11.47
N ASN A 126 18.38 -13.18 10.17
CA ASN A 126 19.48 -12.53 9.50
C ASN A 126 19.11 -11.05 9.29
N ILE A 127 19.69 -10.18 10.13
CA ILE A 127 19.57 -8.74 9.95
C ILE A 127 20.40 -8.33 8.72
N PRO A 128 19.80 -7.62 7.75
CA PRO A 128 20.50 -7.18 6.55
C PRO A 128 21.61 -6.18 6.86
N LEU A 129 22.53 -6.02 5.91
CA LEU A 129 23.41 -4.85 5.94
C LEU A 129 22.62 -3.58 5.60
N TRP A 130 23.06 -2.43 6.10
CA TRP A 130 22.41 -1.16 5.77
C TRP A 130 22.60 -0.85 4.29
N SER A 131 23.76 -1.18 3.71
CA SER A 131 23.97 -1.07 2.27
C SER A 131 23.03 -1.94 1.43
N ASP A 132 22.52 -3.06 1.94
CA ASP A 132 21.51 -3.86 1.24
C ASP A 132 20.16 -3.14 1.23
N ILE A 133 19.81 -2.46 2.31
CA ILE A 133 18.61 -1.61 2.43
C ILE A 133 18.75 -0.42 1.48
N GLU A 134 19.90 0.28 1.48
CA GLU A 134 20.15 1.42 0.59
C GLU A 134 20.15 1.02 -0.88
N ARG A 135 20.63 -0.18 -1.21
CA ARG A 135 20.58 -0.70 -2.58
C ARG A 135 19.15 -0.85 -3.08
N LEU A 136 18.23 -1.30 -2.22
CA LEU A 136 16.82 -1.53 -2.60
C LEU A 136 15.98 -0.26 -2.60
N TYR A 137 16.27 0.67 -1.68
CA TYR A 137 15.37 1.78 -1.34
C TYR A 137 16.03 3.16 -1.43
N GLY A 138 17.25 3.24 -1.97
CA GLY A 138 18.02 4.48 -2.02
C GLY A 138 18.64 4.84 -0.67
N ASN A 139 19.49 5.86 -0.68
CA ASN A 139 20.18 6.36 0.52
C ASN A 139 19.41 7.49 1.24
N SER A 140 18.26 7.89 0.70
CA SER A 140 17.44 8.97 1.24
C SER A 140 16.28 8.39 2.06
N PHE A 141 16.38 8.51 3.38
CA PHE A 141 15.35 8.07 4.32
C PHE A 141 14.99 9.18 5.31
N PRO A 142 13.69 9.40 5.59
CA PRO A 142 12.54 8.85 4.87
C PRO A 142 12.32 9.54 3.51
N GLN A 143 11.70 8.84 2.55
CA GLN A 143 11.27 9.43 1.29
C GLN A 143 9.79 9.82 1.39
N VAL A 144 9.51 11.11 1.63
CA VAL A 144 8.14 11.65 1.67
C VAL A 144 7.93 12.57 0.48
N ILE A 145 7.08 12.15 -0.45
CA ILE A 145 6.74 12.93 -1.64
C ILE A 145 5.57 13.86 -1.31
N GLY A 146 5.59 15.09 -1.85
CA GLY A 146 4.54 16.09 -1.66
C GLY A 146 4.74 17.04 -0.48
N LEU A 147 5.93 17.04 0.15
CA LEU A 147 6.24 17.92 1.28
C LEU A 147 6.18 19.42 0.93
N ASP A 148 6.43 19.75 -0.33
CA ASP A 148 6.29 21.09 -0.88
C ASP A 148 4.85 21.62 -0.79
N GLN A 149 3.85 20.73 -0.75
CA GLN A 149 2.42 21.08 -0.67
C GLN A 149 1.95 21.35 0.77
N CYS A 150 2.76 21.02 1.79
CA CYS A 150 2.38 21.15 3.20
C CYS A 150 2.09 22.59 3.62
N GLN A 151 2.92 23.55 3.17
CA GLN A 151 2.71 24.97 3.53
C GLN A 151 1.41 25.51 2.94
N GLN A 152 1.16 25.21 1.66
CA GLN A 152 -0.08 25.59 0.99
C GLN A 152 -1.30 24.98 1.71
N TYR A 153 -1.27 23.68 1.99
CA TYR A 153 -2.36 23.00 2.70
C TYR A 153 -2.65 23.64 4.08
N LYS A 154 -1.60 23.95 4.85
CA LYS A 154 -1.75 24.63 6.15
C LYS A 154 -2.33 26.03 6.01
N ALA A 155 -2.00 26.75 4.94
CA ALA A 155 -2.51 28.09 4.69
C ALA A 155 -3.99 28.09 4.26
N THR A 156 -4.43 27.07 3.51
CA THR A 156 -5.78 27.01 2.94
C THR A 156 -6.79 26.33 3.85
N VAL A 157 -6.36 25.42 4.72
CA VAL A 157 -7.24 24.62 5.57
C VAL A 157 -7.03 25.00 7.05
N PRO A 158 -8.08 25.43 7.78
CA PRO A 158 -7.98 25.71 9.22
C PRO A 158 -7.56 24.45 9.99
N GLN A 159 -6.75 24.58 11.06
CA GLN A 159 -6.20 23.43 11.78
C GLN A 159 -7.26 22.43 12.28
N SER A 160 -8.41 22.91 12.75
CA SER A 160 -9.55 22.07 13.17
C SER A 160 -10.20 21.28 12.04
N GLN A 161 -9.88 21.61 10.79
CA GLN A 161 -10.35 20.99 9.56
C GLN A 161 -9.20 20.39 8.74
N ARG A 162 -7.99 20.23 9.29
CA ARG A 162 -6.87 19.56 8.59
C ARG A 162 -6.92 18.06 8.79
N TRP A 163 -7.83 17.39 8.09
CA TRP A 163 -8.03 15.96 8.23
C TRP A 163 -6.88 15.21 7.58
N ILE A 164 -6.27 14.30 8.33
CA ILE A 164 -5.28 13.36 7.78
C ILE A 164 -5.87 11.96 7.71
N ALA A 165 -5.62 11.27 6.61
CA ALA A 165 -6.21 9.95 6.41
C ALA A 165 -5.35 9.06 5.50
N PRO A 166 -5.18 7.76 5.83
CA PRO A 166 -4.40 6.85 5.01
C PRO A 166 -5.17 6.45 3.76
N ALA A 167 -4.43 6.32 2.66
CA ALA A 167 -4.83 5.69 1.41
C ALA A 167 -3.72 4.71 0.96
N GLY A 168 -4.03 3.74 0.12
CA GLY A 168 -3.06 2.75 -0.34
C GLY A 168 -3.74 1.51 -0.90
N LEU A 169 -3.06 0.80 -1.81
CA LEU A 169 -3.49 -0.53 -2.22
C LEU A 169 -3.60 -1.49 -1.02
N PHE A 170 -4.28 -2.61 -1.23
CA PHE A 170 -4.23 -3.72 -0.27
C PHE A 170 -2.77 -4.09 0.03
N HIS A 171 -2.46 -4.55 1.26
CA HIS A 171 -1.10 -4.94 1.68
C HIS A 171 0.00 -3.86 1.62
N THR A 172 -0.31 -2.57 1.46
CA THR A 172 0.73 -1.50 1.55
C THR A 172 0.96 -0.97 2.96
N GLY A 173 0.25 -1.49 3.97
CA GLY A 173 0.42 -1.08 5.36
C GLY A 173 -0.45 0.10 5.79
N THR A 174 -1.51 0.44 5.05
CA THR A 174 -2.48 1.50 5.44
C THR A 174 -3.03 1.36 6.86
N ASN A 175 -3.29 0.13 7.32
CA ASN A 175 -3.70 -0.10 8.70
C ASN A 175 -2.59 0.25 9.69
N LEU A 176 -1.33 -0.07 9.38
CA LEU A 176 -0.16 0.22 10.22
C LEU A 176 -0.01 1.72 10.36
N LEU A 177 0.02 2.44 9.24
CA LEU A 177 0.04 3.89 9.22
C LEU A 177 -1.08 4.49 10.06
N ALA A 178 -2.32 3.99 9.91
CA ALA A 178 -3.46 4.53 10.64
C ALA A 178 -3.25 4.50 12.15
N SER A 179 -2.78 3.36 12.65
CA SER A 179 -2.54 3.14 14.08
C SER A 179 -1.36 3.92 14.61
N LEU A 180 -0.28 4.04 13.85
CA LEU A 180 0.86 4.84 14.25
C LEU A 180 0.47 6.32 14.31
N MET A 181 -0.17 6.85 13.27
CA MET A 181 -0.60 8.25 13.23
C MET A 181 -1.60 8.60 14.34
N THR A 182 -2.57 7.72 14.63
CA THR A 182 -3.58 7.96 15.68
C THR A 182 -2.93 8.17 17.06
N ASN A 183 -1.81 7.50 17.32
CA ASN A 183 -1.15 7.52 18.63
C ASN A 183 0.12 8.39 18.66
N SER A 184 0.58 8.88 17.51
CA SER A 184 1.81 9.66 17.40
C SER A 184 1.61 11.10 16.94
N CYS A 185 0.42 11.49 16.49
CA CYS A 185 0.16 12.85 16.04
C CYS A 185 -1.06 13.46 16.74
N ALA A 186 -0.83 14.51 17.52
CA ALA A 186 -1.85 15.22 18.29
C ALA A 186 -2.23 16.56 17.64
N GLY A 187 -3.37 17.12 18.04
CA GLY A 187 -3.80 18.47 17.65
C GLY A 187 -4.37 18.59 16.23
N ILE A 188 -4.68 17.47 15.58
CA ILE A 188 -5.31 17.41 14.25
C ILE A 188 -6.41 16.34 14.21
N PRO A 189 -7.46 16.50 13.37
CA PRO A 189 -8.42 15.45 13.11
C PRO A 189 -7.78 14.29 12.34
N PHE A 190 -7.79 13.09 12.92
CA PHE A 190 -7.33 11.86 12.25
C PHE A 190 -8.52 10.99 11.83
N GLN A 191 -8.47 10.43 10.61
CA GLN A 191 -9.38 9.39 10.16
C GLN A 191 -8.65 8.13 9.77
N GLY A 192 -9.22 6.96 10.10
CA GLY A 192 -8.64 5.67 9.74
C GLY A 192 -8.61 5.34 8.24
N GLN A 193 -9.22 6.17 7.39
CA GLN A 193 -9.15 6.09 5.92
C GLN A 193 -9.71 7.36 5.29
N VAL A 194 -9.32 7.65 4.04
CA VAL A 194 -9.95 8.69 3.21
C VAL A 194 -11.45 8.39 2.98
N PRO A 195 -12.32 9.42 2.90
CA PRO A 195 -13.79 9.23 2.78
C PRO A 195 -14.26 8.50 1.55
N TYR A 196 -13.50 8.57 0.46
CA TYR A 196 -13.78 7.83 -0.78
C TYR A 196 -13.21 6.41 -0.76
N GLY A 197 -12.72 5.93 0.38
CA GLY A 197 -12.24 4.57 0.61
C GLY A 197 -10.76 4.39 0.31
N LYS A 198 -9.99 3.92 1.30
CA LYS A 198 -8.51 3.85 1.22
C LYS A 198 -7.94 3.03 0.06
N HIS A 199 -8.68 2.05 -0.44
CA HIS A 199 -8.22 1.16 -1.51
C HIS A 199 -8.78 1.54 -2.89
N ASN A 200 -9.78 2.41 -2.95
CA ASN A 200 -10.42 2.72 -4.22
C ASN A 200 -9.50 3.56 -5.11
N PRO A 201 -9.55 3.35 -6.44
CA PRO A 201 -8.96 4.27 -7.41
C PRO A 201 -9.51 5.68 -7.17
N LEU A 202 -8.61 6.64 -7.06
CA LEU A 202 -8.92 8.01 -6.68
C LEU A 202 -9.84 8.67 -7.71
N PHE A 203 -9.47 8.64 -8.99
CA PHE A 203 -10.20 9.40 -10.01
C PHE A 203 -11.61 8.86 -10.23
N GLU A 204 -11.78 7.55 -10.26
CA GLU A 204 -13.08 6.90 -10.37
C GLU A 204 -13.97 7.24 -9.16
N ALA A 205 -13.42 7.17 -7.95
CA ALA A 205 -14.18 7.47 -6.74
C ALA A 205 -14.58 8.96 -6.67
N MET A 206 -13.67 9.87 -7.05
CA MET A 206 -13.93 11.31 -7.11
C MET A 206 -14.97 11.64 -8.19
N LYS A 207 -14.85 11.07 -9.39
CA LYS A 207 -15.81 11.22 -10.49
C LYS A 207 -17.21 10.75 -10.10
N ALA A 208 -17.30 9.65 -9.36
CA ALA A 208 -18.56 9.12 -8.86
C ALA A 208 -19.09 9.85 -7.61
N ASN A 209 -18.36 10.83 -7.06
CA ASN A 209 -18.61 11.42 -5.75
C ASN A 209 -18.84 10.35 -4.67
N TYR A 210 -18.10 9.24 -4.76
CA TYR A 210 -18.27 8.09 -3.89
C TYR A 210 -17.80 8.42 -2.47
N ARG A 211 -18.61 8.04 -1.49
CA ARG A 211 -18.31 8.14 -0.07
C ARG A 211 -18.56 6.81 0.58
N VAL A 212 -17.66 6.37 1.45
CA VAL A 212 -17.81 5.14 2.22
C VAL A 212 -19.07 5.27 3.09
N PRO A 213 -20.11 4.46 2.85
CA PRO A 213 -21.42 4.65 3.46
C PRO A 213 -21.45 4.30 4.95
N SER A 214 -20.49 3.48 5.42
CA SER A 214 -20.53 2.87 6.74
C SER A 214 -20.14 3.79 7.90
N LYS A 215 -19.70 5.03 7.67
CA LYS A 215 -19.39 5.96 8.76
C LYS A 215 -19.88 7.38 8.48
N SER A 216 -20.71 7.89 9.38
CA SER A 216 -21.21 9.27 9.37
C SER A 216 -20.10 10.31 9.36
N SER A 217 -18.94 10.02 9.99
CA SER A 217 -17.77 10.92 9.98
C SER A 217 -17.18 11.14 8.57
N TYR A 218 -17.37 10.22 7.63
CA TYR A 218 -16.94 10.39 6.23
C TYR A 218 -17.95 11.21 5.43
N GLN A 219 -19.22 11.16 5.85
CA GLN A 219 -20.29 11.97 5.27
C GLN A 219 -20.21 13.43 5.75
N SER A 220 -19.69 13.68 6.96
CA SER A 220 -19.53 15.03 7.50
C SER A 220 -18.42 15.86 6.87
N VAL A 221 -17.47 15.24 6.14
CA VAL A 221 -16.44 15.99 5.42
C VAL A 221 -17.04 16.58 4.14
N ALA A 222 -17.57 17.80 4.23
CA ALA A 222 -18.23 18.46 3.10
C ALA A 222 -17.28 18.64 1.91
N ASP A 223 -16.03 19.04 2.18
CA ASP A 223 -15.03 19.34 1.16
C ASP A 223 -13.80 18.42 1.29
N PHE A 224 -13.51 17.66 0.23
CA PHE A 224 -12.31 16.80 0.17
C PHE A 224 -10.99 17.58 0.16
N SER A 225 -10.99 18.89 -0.11
CA SER A 225 -9.79 19.74 0.04
C SER A 225 -9.31 19.83 1.50
N GLN A 226 -10.19 19.55 2.47
CA GLN A 226 -9.87 19.50 3.90
C GLN A 226 -9.06 18.27 4.28
N ILE A 227 -8.87 17.32 3.36
CA ILE A 227 -8.22 16.04 3.62
C ILE A 227 -6.85 16.04 2.97
N LEU A 228 -5.82 15.72 3.75
CA LEU A 228 -4.51 15.35 3.25
C LEU A 228 -4.42 13.83 3.24
N PRO A 229 -4.54 13.16 2.07
CA PRO A 229 -4.28 11.74 1.97
C PRO A 229 -2.80 11.47 2.24
N VAL A 230 -2.54 10.47 3.09
CA VAL A 230 -1.19 9.89 3.24
C VAL A 230 -1.21 8.53 2.58
N VAL A 231 -0.67 8.51 1.37
CA VAL A 231 -0.69 7.38 0.45
C VAL A 231 0.46 6.45 0.77
N MET A 232 0.14 5.22 1.12
CA MET A 232 1.09 4.15 1.35
C MET A 232 1.40 3.43 0.05
N VAL A 233 2.65 3.52 -0.40
CA VAL A 233 3.23 2.66 -1.43
C VAL A 233 4.12 1.59 -0.80
N ARG A 234 4.33 0.49 -1.51
CA ARG A 234 5.23 -0.61 -1.11
C ARG A 234 5.99 -1.09 -2.32
N HIS A 235 7.20 -1.60 -2.11
CA HIS A 235 8.01 -2.18 -3.18
C HIS A 235 7.20 -3.23 -3.97
N PRO A 236 7.12 -3.14 -5.31
CA PRO A 236 6.16 -3.91 -6.10
C PRO A 236 6.32 -5.43 -5.96
N LEU A 237 7.56 -5.94 -5.90
CA LEU A 237 7.80 -7.38 -5.68
C LEU A 237 7.27 -7.89 -4.35
N ASP A 238 7.49 -7.15 -3.26
CA ASP A 238 7.06 -7.55 -1.92
C ASP A 238 5.55 -7.36 -1.74
N TRP A 239 4.99 -6.35 -2.42
CA TRP A 239 3.55 -6.18 -2.56
C TRP A 239 2.90 -7.34 -3.33
N ILE A 240 3.40 -7.72 -4.52
CA ILE A 240 2.90 -8.86 -5.31
C ILE A 240 2.95 -10.15 -4.48
N LYS A 241 4.08 -10.43 -3.82
CA LYS A 241 4.24 -11.58 -2.93
C LYS A 241 3.14 -11.62 -1.86
N SER A 242 2.80 -10.47 -1.29
CA SER A 242 1.73 -10.37 -0.28
C SER A 242 0.34 -10.57 -0.87
N MET A 243 0.08 -10.05 -2.07
CA MET A 243 -1.17 -10.27 -2.80
C MET A 243 -1.40 -11.75 -3.14
N CYS A 244 -0.33 -12.50 -3.43
CA CYS A 244 -0.42 -13.95 -3.64
C CYS A 244 -0.79 -14.73 -2.38
N HIS A 245 -0.35 -14.26 -1.20
CA HIS A 245 -0.72 -14.90 0.06
C HIS A 245 -2.17 -14.60 0.44
N GLN A 246 -2.65 -13.39 0.14
CA GLN A 246 -4.01 -12.98 0.46
C GLN A 246 -4.54 -11.97 -0.57
N LYS A 247 -5.46 -12.43 -1.41
CA LYS A 247 -5.96 -11.70 -2.58
C LYS A 247 -6.86 -10.50 -2.24
N TYR A 248 -7.50 -10.51 -1.07
CA TYR A 248 -8.54 -9.56 -0.67
C TYR A 248 -9.66 -9.44 -1.73
N ALA A 249 -9.88 -8.25 -2.28
CA ALA A 249 -10.89 -7.98 -3.30
C ALA A 249 -10.40 -8.25 -4.72
N VAL A 250 -9.16 -8.70 -4.88
CA VAL A 250 -8.59 -9.06 -6.18
C VAL A 250 -8.95 -10.51 -6.50
N SER A 251 -9.41 -10.72 -7.72
CA SER A 251 -9.73 -12.02 -8.28
C SER A 251 -9.03 -12.19 -9.62
N TRP A 252 -8.76 -13.42 -10.01
CA TRP A 252 -8.16 -13.75 -11.30
C TRP A 252 -8.63 -15.14 -11.73
N LYS A 253 -8.85 -15.29 -13.04
CA LYS A 253 -9.33 -16.55 -13.61
C LYS A 253 -8.19 -17.58 -13.63
N ASN A 254 -8.55 -18.85 -13.55
CA ASN A 254 -7.66 -19.98 -13.83
C ASN A 254 -6.42 -20.16 -12.93
N THR A 255 -6.46 -19.75 -11.65
CA THR A 255 -5.57 -20.45 -10.70
C THR A 255 -6.20 -21.79 -10.37
N THR A 256 -5.57 -22.87 -10.84
CA THR A 256 -5.71 -24.14 -10.13
C THR A 256 -5.35 -23.88 -8.66
N ASP A 257 -5.99 -24.59 -7.72
CA ASP A 257 -5.75 -24.43 -6.27
C ASP A 257 -4.26 -24.58 -5.88
N LYS A 258 -3.41 -25.03 -6.81
CA LYS A 258 -1.98 -25.26 -6.65
C LYS A 258 -1.10 -24.03 -6.85
N LEU A 259 -1.56 -22.96 -7.53
CA LEU A 259 -0.76 -21.75 -7.75
C LEU A 259 -1.29 -20.57 -6.92
N PRO A 260 -0.57 -20.14 -5.85
CA PRO A 260 -1.02 -19.03 -5.01
C PRO A 260 -0.96 -17.68 -5.74
N CYS A 261 -0.08 -17.53 -6.74
CA CYS A 261 0.08 -16.32 -7.55
C CYS A 261 -0.47 -16.51 -8.99
N PRO A 262 -1.10 -15.48 -9.59
CA PRO A 262 -1.41 -15.50 -11.02
C PRO A 262 -0.12 -15.33 -11.86
N SER A 263 -0.20 -15.66 -13.15
CA SER A 263 0.82 -15.21 -14.09
C SER A 263 0.77 -13.67 -14.19
N LEU A 264 1.90 -13.00 -14.44
CA LEU A 264 1.92 -11.59 -14.80
C LEU A 264 1.36 -11.32 -16.22
N SER A 265 0.86 -12.35 -16.89
CA SER A 265 0.04 -12.25 -18.10
C SER A 265 -1.45 -12.54 -17.85
N THR A 266 -1.84 -12.86 -16.61
CA THR A 266 -3.22 -13.20 -16.27
C THR A 266 -4.02 -11.95 -15.91
N PRO A 267 -5.12 -11.65 -16.63
CA PRO A 267 -6.03 -10.59 -16.26
C PRO A 267 -6.59 -10.78 -14.85
N ILE A 268 -6.72 -9.67 -14.13
CA ILE A 268 -7.25 -9.63 -12.78
C ILE A 268 -8.43 -8.66 -12.72
N SER A 269 -9.37 -8.95 -11.83
CA SER A 269 -10.51 -8.08 -11.53
C SER A 269 -10.44 -7.68 -10.07
N VAL A 270 -10.59 -6.38 -9.78
CA VAL A 270 -10.61 -5.86 -8.41
C VAL A 270 -11.98 -5.32 -8.09
N ASN A 271 -12.62 -5.88 -7.07
CA ASN A 271 -13.90 -5.40 -6.57
C ASN A 271 -13.70 -4.19 -5.64
N PHE A 272 -13.47 -3.01 -6.21
CA PHE A 272 -13.51 -1.74 -5.48
C PHE A 272 -14.97 -1.34 -5.19
N PHE A 273 -15.26 -0.04 -5.03
CA PHE A 273 -16.65 0.42 -5.05
C PHE A 273 -17.35 0.14 -6.39
N GLN A 274 -16.57 0.03 -7.47
CA GLN A 274 -16.96 -0.50 -8.77
C GLN A 274 -15.89 -1.51 -9.22
N PRO A 275 -16.27 -2.63 -9.84
CA PRO A 275 -15.29 -3.57 -10.39
C PRO A 275 -14.41 -2.91 -11.47
N VAL A 276 -13.10 -3.15 -11.40
CA VAL A 276 -12.14 -2.68 -12.41
C VAL A 276 -11.26 -3.85 -12.83
N GLU A 277 -11.13 -4.04 -14.15
CA GLU A 277 -10.26 -5.05 -14.74
C GLU A 277 -8.87 -4.47 -15.04
N TYR A 278 -7.84 -5.27 -14.83
CA TYR A 278 -6.45 -4.98 -15.19
C TYR A 278 -5.87 -6.18 -15.93
N HIS A 279 -4.93 -5.96 -16.84
CA HIS A 279 -4.20 -7.00 -17.57
C HIS A 279 -3.37 -7.89 -16.65
N HIS A 280 -2.82 -7.34 -15.54
CA HIS A 280 -2.08 -8.09 -14.52
C HIS A 280 -1.85 -7.28 -13.22
N LEU A 281 -1.36 -7.94 -12.16
CA LEU A 281 -1.07 -7.32 -10.86
C LEU A 281 -0.14 -6.09 -10.94
N MET A 282 0.88 -6.14 -11.80
CA MET A 282 1.81 -5.00 -11.91
C MET A 282 1.17 -3.75 -12.55
N GLU A 283 0.19 -3.92 -13.43
CA GLU A 283 -0.55 -2.79 -14.01
C GLU A 283 -1.46 -2.16 -12.96
N LEU A 284 -2.13 -2.98 -12.12
CA LEU A 284 -2.85 -2.49 -10.96
C LEU A 284 -1.94 -1.65 -10.04
N TRP A 285 -0.74 -2.15 -9.71
CA TRP A 285 0.22 -1.39 -8.91
C TRP A 285 0.61 -0.06 -9.58
N GLN A 286 0.92 -0.10 -10.88
CA GLN A 286 1.37 1.08 -11.63
C GLN A 286 0.25 2.12 -11.75
N GLN A 287 -0.92 1.74 -12.27
CA GLN A 287 -2.02 2.68 -12.50
C GLN A 287 -2.54 3.28 -11.20
N TRP A 288 -2.74 2.47 -10.15
CA TRP A 288 -3.29 2.98 -8.89
C TRP A 288 -2.37 4.00 -8.23
N ASN A 289 -1.05 3.75 -8.18
CA ASN A 289 -0.10 4.69 -7.60
C ASN A 289 0.05 5.95 -8.45
N GLN A 290 0.00 5.83 -9.78
CA GLN A 290 0.07 6.96 -10.69
C GLN A 290 -1.08 7.96 -10.46
N GLN A 291 -2.30 7.49 -10.17
CA GLN A 291 -3.44 8.39 -9.89
C GLN A 291 -3.18 9.34 -8.72
N TYR A 292 -2.47 8.91 -7.68
CA TYR A 292 -2.16 9.77 -6.55
C TYR A 292 -0.97 10.70 -6.80
N LEU A 293 -0.04 10.33 -7.68
CA LEU A 293 1.02 11.24 -8.13
C LEU A 293 0.50 12.32 -9.09
N ASP A 294 -0.53 11.98 -9.87
CA ASP A 294 -1.20 12.90 -10.79
C ASP A 294 -2.32 13.71 -10.10
N TYR A 295 -2.51 13.53 -8.79
CA TYR A 295 -3.55 14.25 -8.07
C TYR A 295 -3.15 15.71 -7.88
N ASP A 296 -4.05 16.62 -8.26
CA ASP A 296 -3.84 18.06 -8.25
C ASP A 296 -4.00 18.71 -6.87
N ARG A 297 -4.31 17.91 -5.84
CA ARG A 297 -4.51 18.38 -4.46
C ARG A 297 -3.39 17.92 -3.53
N PRO A 298 -3.18 18.65 -2.42
CA PRO A 298 -2.29 18.25 -1.35
C PRO A 298 -2.37 16.76 -1.04
N THR A 299 -1.24 16.07 -1.23
CA THR A 299 -1.11 14.63 -0.98
C THR A 299 0.30 14.33 -0.51
N LEU A 300 0.43 13.43 0.46
CA LEU A 300 1.73 12.84 0.82
C LEU A 300 1.79 11.41 0.32
N VAL A 301 2.89 11.02 -0.30
CA VAL A 301 3.17 9.60 -0.60
C VAL A 301 4.38 9.17 0.23
N ILE A 302 4.20 8.08 0.98
CA ILE A 302 5.25 7.47 1.80
C ILE A 302 5.35 5.98 1.52
N ARG A 303 6.53 5.43 1.73
CA ARG A 303 6.79 4.01 1.54
C ARG A 303 6.53 3.23 2.82
N LEU A 304 6.05 2.00 2.70
CA LEU A 304 6.00 1.07 3.83
C LEU A 304 7.40 0.91 4.44
N GLU A 305 8.41 0.89 3.60
CA GLU A 305 9.80 0.70 3.99
C GLU A 305 10.32 1.86 4.86
N ASP A 306 9.87 3.10 4.61
CA ASP A 306 10.21 4.24 5.48
C ASP A 306 9.58 4.10 6.88
N LEU A 307 8.35 3.59 6.96
CA LEU A 307 7.73 3.26 8.26
C LEU A 307 8.41 2.08 8.97
N VAL A 308 9.10 1.20 8.25
CA VAL A 308 9.85 0.10 8.84
C VAL A 308 11.21 0.57 9.34
N TYR A 309 11.97 1.27 8.49
CA TYR A 309 13.38 1.61 8.74
C TYR A 309 13.59 2.96 9.43
N ALA A 310 12.67 3.91 9.28
CA ALA A 310 12.70 5.25 9.89
C ALA A 310 11.30 5.70 10.37
N PRO A 311 10.59 4.90 11.20
CA PRO A 311 9.22 5.21 11.62
C PRO A 311 9.11 6.57 12.33
N GLN A 312 10.07 6.92 13.18
CA GLN A 312 10.01 8.17 13.94
C GLN A 312 10.06 9.37 12.99
N GLU A 313 11.06 9.42 12.12
CA GLU A 313 11.29 10.50 11.18
C GLU A 313 10.14 10.60 10.17
N THR A 314 9.65 9.45 9.67
CA THR A 314 8.51 9.40 8.73
C THR A 314 7.25 9.98 9.37
N LEU A 315 6.88 9.50 10.55
CA LEU A 315 5.65 9.94 11.24
C LEU A 315 5.77 11.39 11.70
N GLN A 316 6.94 11.82 12.17
CA GLN A 316 7.21 13.21 12.55
C GLN A 316 6.99 14.14 11.35
N THR A 317 7.62 13.81 10.21
CA THR A 317 7.53 14.58 8.98
C THR A 317 6.07 14.72 8.52
N VAL A 318 5.32 13.62 8.52
CA VAL A 318 3.89 13.61 8.15
C VAL A 318 3.06 14.44 9.14
N CYS A 319 3.33 14.34 10.45
CA CYS A 319 2.59 15.05 11.49
C CYS A 319 2.82 16.58 11.43
N GLU A 320 4.06 17.00 11.25
CA GLU A 320 4.44 18.42 11.15
C GLU A 320 3.92 19.07 9.85
N CYS A 321 3.80 18.29 8.76
CA CYS A 321 3.23 18.74 7.50
C CYS A 321 1.81 19.30 7.68
N VAL A 322 0.98 18.61 8.47
CA VAL A 322 -0.42 19.00 8.77
C VAL A 322 -0.53 19.96 9.97
N GLY A 323 0.59 20.29 10.61
CA GLY A 323 0.65 21.17 11.78
C GLY A 323 0.18 20.51 13.08
N GLY A 324 0.31 19.19 13.19
CA GLY A 324 0.13 18.46 14.44
C GLY A 324 1.39 18.48 15.30
N THR A 325 1.23 18.00 16.54
CA THR A 325 2.35 17.81 17.49
C THR A 325 2.73 16.33 17.52
N PHE A 326 3.98 16.03 17.21
CA PHE A 326 4.48 14.66 17.13
C PHE A 326 4.92 14.11 18.49
N HIS A 327 4.54 12.86 18.76
CA HIS A 327 4.97 12.09 19.92
C HIS A 327 5.33 10.66 19.49
N TYR A 328 6.59 10.24 19.71
CA TYR A 328 7.02 8.90 19.37
C TYR A 328 6.80 7.92 20.53
N ASN A 329 6.05 6.85 20.27
CA ASN A 329 5.94 5.72 21.19
C ASN A 329 6.38 4.42 20.47
N PRO A 330 7.58 3.88 20.76
CA PRO A 330 8.08 2.68 20.10
C PRO A 330 7.26 1.43 20.42
N GLU A 331 6.53 1.40 21.55
CA GLU A 331 5.71 0.24 21.92
C GLU A 331 4.58 -0.03 20.92
N LEU A 332 4.12 1.01 20.22
CA LEU A 332 3.09 0.88 19.19
C LEU A 332 3.52 0.01 18.00
N LEU A 333 4.82 -0.05 17.72
CA LEU A 333 5.38 -0.92 16.68
C LEU A 333 5.33 -2.39 17.12
N GLU A 334 5.47 -2.65 18.42
CA GLU A 334 5.48 -4.00 18.99
C GLU A 334 4.07 -4.53 19.31
N GLN A 335 3.10 -3.66 19.61
CA GLN A 335 1.77 -4.07 20.03
C GLN A 335 0.88 -4.63 18.90
N ARG A 336 1.30 -4.54 17.62
CA ARG A 336 0.42 -4.90 16.52
C ARG A 336 0.44 -6.38 16.16
N LYS A 337 -0.75 -6.99 16.27
CA LYS A 337 -1.10 -8.27 15.63
C LYS A 337 -1.12 -8.11 14.11
N GLY A 338 0.00 -8.43 13.47
CA GLY A 338 0.06 -8.61 12.02
C GLY A 338 -0.65 -9.91 11.64
N GLY A 339 -1.94 -9.87 11.34
CA GLY A 339 -2.68 -11.06 10.89
C GLY A 339 -2.80 -12.15 11.95
N VAL A 340 -3.18 -13.36 11.53
CA VAL A 340 -3.56 -14.52 12.37
C VAL A 340 -2.36 -15.13 13.15
N GLU A 341 -1.27 -14.38 13.36
CA GLU A 341 -0.11 -14.89 14.08
C GLU A 341 -0.42 -15.14 15.57
N ARG A 342 0.13 -16.25 16.05
CA ARG A 342 -0.06 -16.75 17.42
C ARG A 342 0.46 -15.72 18.42
N GLN A 343 -0.22 -15.66 19.57
CA GLN A 343 -0.01 -14.68 20.64
C GLN A 343 1.43 -14.67 21.21
N ASP A 344 2.18 -15.75 20.98
CA ASP A 344 3.53 -15.95 21.51
C ASP A 344 4.61 -15.15 20.76
N ASP A 345 4.30 -14.60 19.59
CA ASP A 345 5.28 -13.93 18.71
C ASP A 345 5.31 -12.41 18.81
N LYS A 346 4.55 -11.81 19.75
CA LYS A 346 4.40 -10.34 19.89
C LYS A 346 5.69 -9.59 20.21
N ASN A 347 6.71 -10.27 20.71
CA ASN A 347 7.99 -9.63 20.96
C ASN A 347 8.78 -9.56 19.65
N ASN A 348 9.23 -8.37 19.25
CA ASN A 348 10.13 -8.11 18.12
C ASN A 348 9.46 -8.12 16.72
N VAL A 349 8.23 -7.60 16.62
CA VAL A 349 7.54 -7.44 15.33
C VAL A 349 8.37 -6.58 14.37
N SER A 350 9.00 -5.53 14.90
CA SER A 350 9.85 -4.61 14.15
C SER A 350 11.07 -5.29 13.54
N ILE A 351 11.76 -6.15 14.30
CA ILE A 351 12.94 -6.89 13.81
C ILE A 351 12.54 -7.83 12.66
N LYS A 352 11.42 -8.54 12.81
CA LYS A 352 10.88 -9.40 11.77
C LYS A 352 10.51 -8.62 10.51
N ALA A 353 9.92 -7.43 10.68
CA ALA A 353 9.63 -6.54 9.57
C ALA A 353 10.92 -6.09 8.86
N TRP A 354 11.96 -5.70 9.61
CA TRP A 354 13.26 -5.32 9.05
C TRP A 354 13.88 -6.44 8.20
N ALA A 355 13.92 -7.67 8.72
CA ALA A 355 14.45 -8.83 8.01
C ALA A 355 13.58 -9.18 6.78
N ARG A 356 12.26 -9.13 6.91
CA ARG A 356 11.33 -9.43 5.81
C ARG A 356 11.48 -8.46 4.64
N HIS A 357 11.53 -7.16 4.92
CA HIS A 357 11.51 -6.13 3.89
C HIS A 357 12.89 -5.84 3.29
N SER A 358 13.97 -6.45 3.79
CA SER A 358 15.32 -6.22 3.28
C SER A 358 15.81 -7.26 2.27
N HIS A 359 15.03 -8.32 2.07
CA HIS A 359 15.36 -9.42 1.16
C HIS A 359 14.32 -9.57 0.07
N VAL A 360 14.06 -8.48 -0.65
CA VAL A 360 13.15 -8.48 -1.79
C VAL A 360 13.96 -8.73 -3.05
N THR A 361 13.82 -9.92 -3.62
CA THR A 361 14.43 -10.27 -4.90
C THR A 361 13.37 -10.78 -5.85
N ILE A 362 13.60 -10.66 -7.17
CA ILE A 362 12.67 -11.17 -8.17
C ILE A 362 12.46 -12.68 -7.96
N ASP A 363 13.54 -13.40 -7.70
CA ASP A 363 13.50 -14.84 -7.47
C ASP A 363 12.79 -15.18 -6.15
N GLY A 364 12.91 -14.37 -5.11
CA GLY A 364 12.24 -14.61 -3.82
C GLY A 364 10.76 -14.23 -3.79
N ALA A 365 10.33 -13.31 -4.66
CA ALA A 365 8.94 -12.86 -4.77
C ALA A 365 8.14 -13.66 -5.82
N LEU A 366 8.80 -14.10 -6.89
CA LEU A 366 8.19 -14.82 -8.03
C LEU A 366 8.78 -16.23 -8.18
N SER A 367 9.30 -16.82 -7.10
CA SER A 367 10.07 -18.08 -7.07
C SER A 367 9.41 -19.25 -7.78
N SER A 368 8.09 -19.31 -7.79
CA SER A 368 7.33 -20.41 -8.37
C SER A 368 7.23 -20.37 -9.90
N SER A 369 7.66 -19.30 -10.56
CA SER A 369 7.48 -19.15 -12.02
C SER A 369 8.60 -18.35 -12.67
N LYS A 370 9.50 -19.06 -13.40
CA LYS A 370 10.50 -18.45 -14.28
C LYS A 370 9.87 -17.52 -15.32
N GLU A 371 8.66 -17.84 -15.75
CA GLU A 371 7.91 -17.00 -16.68
C GLU A 371 7.50 -15.67 -16.04
N ASN A 372 7.01 -15.68 -14.79
CA ASN A 372 6.72 -14.43 -14.07
C ASN A 372 7.99 -13.61 -13.84
N GLN A 373 9.11 -14.26 -13.53
CA GLN A 373 10.40 -13.61 -13.41
C GLN A 373 10.80 -12.91 -14.71
N ARG A 374 10.63 -13.56 -15.86
CA ARG A 374 10.89 -12.99 -17.19
C ARG A 374 9.95 -11.82 -17.50
N LEU A 375 8.63 -12.03 -17.35
CA LEU A 375 7.61 -11.01 -17.60
C LEU A 375 7.82 -9.79 -16.72
N PHE A 376 8.14 -9.97 -15.44
CA PHE A 376 8.42 -8.86 -14.54
C PHE A 376 9.61 -8.02 -15.02
N ARG A 377 10.70 -8.66 -15.46
CA ARG A 377 11.87 -7.98 -16.03
C ARG A 377 11.54 -7.21 -17.31
N GLU A 378 10.60 -7.68 -18.11
CA GLU A 378 10.12 -6.93 -19.29
C GLU A 378 9.21 -5.76 -18.88
N ILE A 379 8.29 -5.96 -17.93
CA ILE A 379 7.37 -4.92 -17.46
C ILE A 379 8.12 -3.75 -16.82
N VAL A 380 9.18 -4.00 -16.03
CA VAL A 380 9.94 -2.90 -15.40
C VAL A 380 10.74 -2.06 -16.40
N LYS A 381 10.94 -2.54 -17.64
CA LYS A 381 11.53 -1.72 -18.72
C LYS A 381 10.53 -0.72 -19.31
N ASP A 382 9.23 -0.88 -19.05
CA ASP A 382 8.23 0.12 -19.44
C ASP A 382 8.54 1.46 -18.78
N THR A 383 8.57 2.53 -19.56
CA THR A 383 9.00 3.85 -19.09
C THR A 383 8.10 4.41 -17.98
N LYS A 384 6.80 4.08 -17.97
CA LYS A 384 5.89 4.54 -16.92
C LYS A 384 6.17 3.80 -15.61
N VAL A 385 6.41 2.49 -15.68
CA VAL A 385 6.79 1.69 -14.51
C VAL A 385 8.13 2.16 -13.97
N GLN A 386 9.14 2.33 -14.83
CA GLN A 386 10.46 2.82 -14.42
C GLN A 386 10.36 4.20 -13.77
N LYS A 387 9.58 5.12 -14.33
CA LYS A 387 9.36 6.46 -13.74
C LYS A 387 8.79 6.37 -12.32
N LEU A 388 7.85 5.46 -12.06
CA LEU A 388 7.32 5.25 -10.71
C LEU A 388 8.38 4.67 -9.77
N LEU A 389 9.13 3.67 -10.22
CA LEU A 389 10.23 3.10 -9.45
C LEU A 389 11.26 4.18 -9.06
N ASP A 390 11.67 5.00 -10.02
CA ASP A 390 12.60 6.12 -9.79
C ASP A 390 12.01 7.15 -8.82
N THR A 391 10.73 7.50 -8.99
CA THR A 391 10.01 8.45 -8.12
C THR A 391 10.00 7.97 -6.66
N PHE A 392 9.81 6.67 -6.44
CA PHE A 392 9.82 6.04 -5.11
C PHE A 392 11.21 5.56 -4.66
N GLN A 393 12.24 5.77 -5.48
CA GLN A 393 13.60 5.27 -5.28
C GLN A 393 13.66 3.75 -5.02
N TYR A 394 12.84 2.98 -5.73
CA TYR A 394 12.88 1.53 -5.69
C TYR A 394 13.86 0.98 -6.73
N SER A 395 14.77 0.14 -6.27
CA SER A 395 15.67 -0.61 -7.14
C SER A 395 15.17 -2.02 -7.35
N VAL A 396 15.13 -2.42 -8.62
CA VAL A 396 14.73 -3.76 -9.04
C VAL A 396 15.96 -4.46 -9.59
N VAL A 397 16.83 -4.90 -8.68
CA VAL A 397 18.08 -5.63 -9.01
C VAL A 397 17.82 -7.13 -9.08
#